data_AF-A0A6C0KMN9-F1
#
_entry.id   AF-A0A6C0KMN9-F1
#
_cell.length_a   1.000
_cell.length_b   1.000
_cell.length_c   1.000
_cell.angle_alpha   90.00
_cell.angle_beta   90.00
_cell.angle_gamma   90.00
#
_symmetry.space_group_name_H-M   'P 1'
#
loop_
_entity.id
_entity.type
_entity.pdbx_description
1 polymer ?
#
loop_
_entity_poly.entity_id
_entity_poly.type
_entity_poly.pdbx_seq_one_letter_code
_entity_poly.pdbx_strand_id
1 'polypeptide(L)'
;MDVNEWISVKSKQRTLKKDEIIVPTMKIDPIVLQSLIYARLCRNISQEEADFLCGFPRSTFKNIDSNRYIPNEGQLQSIYNVFNIQLKINKLL
;
A
#
# COMPACT_ATOMS: atom_id res chain seq x y z
N MET A 1 -25.98 29.30 31.36
CA MET A 1 -24.62 28.97 30.91
C MET A 1 -24.73 27.62 30.28
N ASP A 2 -24.74 27.59 28.95
CA ASP A 2 -25.16 26.48 28.13
C ASP A 2 -24.07 26.23 27.09
N VAL A 3 -23.36 25.11 27.18
CA VAL A 3 -22.41 24.66 26.15
C VAL A 3 -22.27 23.14 26.22
N ASN A 4 -23.19 22.45 25.55
CA ASN A 4 -23.00 21.06 25.13
C ASN A 4 -23.39 20.97 23.64
N GLU A 5 -22.57 21.60 22.80
CA GLU A 5 -22.70 21.49 21.36
C GLU A 5 -22.05 20.18 20.90
N TRP A 6 -22.87 19.14 20.81
CA TRP A 6 -22.50 17.87 20.17
C TRP A 6 -22.26 18.14 18.69
N ILE A 7 -20.99 18.20 18.28
CA ILE A 7 -20.62 18.28 16.87
C ILE A 7 -21.03 16.98 16.19
N SER A 8 -22.17 17.01 15.51
CA SER A 8 -22.63 15.99 14.59
C SER A 8 -21.70 15.97 13.38
N VAL A 9 -20.64 15.17 13.47
CA VAL A 9 -19.82 14.85 12.29
C VAL A 9 -20.66 13.92 11.42
N LYS A 10 -21.51 14.50 10.57
CA LYS A 10 -22.21 13.76 9.52
C LYS A 10 -21.14 13.14 8.63
N SER A 11 -20.85 11.87 8.87
CA SER A 11 -20.12 11.01 7.96
C SER A 11 -20.81 11.10 6.61
N LYS A 12 -20.21 11.84 5.67
CA LYS A 12 -20.60 11.81 4.26
C LYS A 12 -20.32 10.40 3.77
N GLN A 13 -21.29 9.50 3.95
CA GLN A 13 -21.36 8.25 3.23
C GLN A 13 -21.47 8.63 1.75
N ARG A 14 -20.33 8.57 1.06
CA ARG A 14 -20.27 8.70 -0.40
C ARG A 14 -20.95 7.45 -0.95
N THR A 15 -22.18 7.61 -1.42
CA THR A 15 -22.92 6.55 -2.13
C THR A 15 -22.15 6.23 -3.41
N LEU A 16 -21.30 5.20 -3.37
CA LEU A 16 -20.61 4.68 -4.55
C LEU A 16 -21.67 4.04 -5.45
N LYS A 17 -21.85 4.60 -6.66
CA LYS A 17 -22.66 4.00 -7.71
C LYS A 17 -22.05 2.63 -8.05
N LYS A 18 -22.92 1.62 -8.15
CA LYS A 18 -22.57 0.19 -8.13
C LYS A 18 -21.75 -0.32 -9.33
N ASP A 19 -21.46 0.51 -10.33
CA ASP A 19 -20.80 0.12 -11.58
C ASP A 19 -19.67 1.06 -12.04
N GLU A 20 -19.13 1.91 -11.16
CA GLU A 20 -17.88 2.61 -11.48
C GLU A 20 -16.71 1.64 -11.27
N ILE A 21 -16.13 1.15 -12.37
CA ILE A 21 -14.82 0.50 -12.35
C ILE A 21 -13.82 1.57 -11.88
N ILE A 22 -13.52 1.60 -10.58
CA ILE A 22 -12.47 2.45 -10.04
C ILE A 22 -11.15 1.86 -10.55
N VAL A 23 -10.69 2.37 -11.70
CA VAL A 23 -9.36 2.06 -12.20
C VAL A 23 -8.37 2.72 -11.23
N PRO A 24 -7.45 1.96 -10.62
CA PRO A 24 -6.41 2.54 -9.79
C PRO A 24 -5.65 3.59 -10.60
N THR A 25 -5.58 4.82 -10.11
CA THR A 25 -4.91 5.94 -10.81
C THR A 25 -3.38 5.85 -10.72
N MET A 26 -2.87 4.93 -9.90
CA MET A 26 -1.44 4.70 -9.67
C MET A 26 -1.15 3.21 -9.60
N LYS A 27 0.04 2.82 -10.06
CA LYS A 27 0.59 1.47 -9.92
C LYS A 27 2.08 1.54 -9.61
N ILE A 28 2.60 0.52 -8.94
CA ILE A 28 4.05 0.32 -8.84
C ILE A 28 4.56 -0.08 -10.23
N ASP A 29 5.69 0.48 -10.63
CA ASP A 29 6.41 0.12 -11.84
C ASP A 29 6.66 -1.40 -11.86
N PRO A 30 6.23 -2.12 -12.90
CA PRO A 30 6.27 -3.57 -12.91
C PRO A 30 7.69 -4.14 -12.88
N ILE A 31 8.67 -3.45 -13.46
CA ILE A 31 10.07 -3.91 -13.48
C ILE A 31 10.66 -3.83 -12.07
N VAL A 32 10.38 -2.72 -11.39
CA VAL A 32 10.86 -2.50 -10.02
C VAL A 32 10.12 -3.43 -9.03
N LEU A 33 8.82 -3.64 -9.21
CA LEU A 33 8.06 -4.60 -8.41
C LEU A 33 8.61 -6.03 -8.57
N GLN A 34 8.91 -6.45 -9.79
CA GLN A 34 9.51 -7.76 -10.04
C GLN A 34 10.88 -7.90 -9.37
N SER A 35 11.66 -6.82 -9.34
CA SER A 35 12.95 -6.79 -8.64
C SER A 35 12.79 -6.98 -7.12
N LEU A 36 11.76 -6.36 -6.52
CA LEU A 36 11.42 -6.57 -5.11
C LEU A 36 11.04 -8.03 -4.82
N ILE A 37 10.17 -8.60 -5.64
CA ILE A 37 9.73 -10.00 -5.50
C ILE A 37 10.94 -10.93 -5.62
N TYR A 38 11.80 -10.71 -6.63
CA TYR A 38 13.00 -11.52 -6.83
C TYR A 38 13.97 -11.41 -5.66
N ALA A 39 14.28 -10.20 -5.18
CA ALA A 39 15.17 -10.02 -4.04
C ALA A 39 14.64 -10.70 -2.76
N ARG A 40 13.33 -10.66 -2.53
CA ARG A 40 12.69 -11.39 -1.43
C ARG A 40 12.87 -12.90 -1.57
N LEU A 41 12.61 -13.44 -2.76
CA LEU A 41 12.72 -14.88 -3.04
C LEU A 41 14.17 -15.37 -2.96
N CYS A 42 15.15 -14.61 -3.46
CA CYS A 42 16.57 -14.97 -3.37
C CYS A 42 17.09 -15.05 -1.93
N ARG A 43 16.44 -14.34 -1.00
CA ARG A 43 16.75 -14.37 0.44
C ARG A 43 15.91 -15.40 1.20
N ASN A 44 15.07 -16.19 0.51
CA ASN A 44 14.10 -17.12 1.09
C ASN A 44 13.12 -16.47 2.10
N ILE A 45 12.84 -15.19 1.95
CA ILE A 45 11.94 -14.44 2.85
C ILE A 45 10.49 -14.66 2.41
N SER A 46 9.64 -15.11 3.33
CA SER A 46 8.19 -15.24 3.06
C SER A 46 7.50 -13.86 3.00
N GLN A 47 6.28 -13.78 2.47
CA GLN A 47 5.52 -12.52 2.51
C GLN A 47 5.22 -12.06 3.94
N GLU A 48 4.91 -13.01 4.84
CA GLU A 48 4.64 -12.72 6.26
C GLU A 48 5.89 -12.25 7.00
N GLU A 49 7.04 -12.85 6.69
CA GLU A 49 8.32 -12.42 7.22
C GLU A 49 8.73 -11.04 6.67
N ALA A 50 8.46 -10.76 5.39
CA ALA A 50 8.67 -9.44 4.82
C ALA A 50 7.78 -8.37 5.49
N ASP A 51 6.51 -8.71 5.78
CA ASP A 51 5.64 -7.85 6.58
C ASP A 51 6.27 -7.56 7.95
N PHE A 52 6.75 -8.59 8.65
CA PHE A 52 7.41 -8.44 9.94
C PHE A 52 8.68 -7.56 9.87
N LEU A 53 9.58 -7.84 8.94
CA LEU A 53 10.85 -7.11 8.77
C LEU A 53 10.64 -5.64 8.44
N CYS A 54 9.60 -5.32 7.65
CA CYS A 54 9.27 -3.95 7.29
C CYS A 54 8.34 -3.25 8.31
N GLY A 55 7.89 -3.94 9.36
CA GLY A 55 6.96 -3.40 10.35
C GLY A 55 5.56 -3.17 9.80
N PHE A 56 5.12 -3.97 8.84
CA PHE A 56 3.83 -3.83 8.16
C PHE A 56 2.74 -4.71 8.78
N PRO A 57 1.45 -4.33 8.62
CA PRO A 57 0.34 -5.23 8.89
C PRO A 57 0.43 -6.50 8.05
N ARG A 58 -0.06 -7.62 8.58
CA ARG A 58 -0.09 -8.90 7.87
C ARG A 58 -0.83 -8.77 6.52
N SER A 59 -0.33 -9.47 5.51
CA SER A 59 -0.80 -9.47 4.12
C SER A 59 -0.50 -8.18 3.33
N THR A 60 0.33 -7.27 3.86
CA THR A 60 0.70 -6.06 3.12
C THR A 60 1.56 -6.42 1.91
N PHE A 61 2.60 -7.24 2.09
CA PHE A 61 3.43 -7.73 1.00
C PHE A 61 2.67 -8.56 -0.03
N LYS A 62 1.66 -9.34 0.39
CA LYS A 62 0.75 -10.02 -0.56
C LYS A 62 0.02 -9.03 -1.46
N ASN A 63 -0.39 -7.88 -0.93
CA ASN A 63 -1.07 -6.83 -1.70
C ASN A 63 -0.10 -6.00 -2.55
N ILE A 64 1.14 -5.78 -2.08
CA ILE A 64 2.21 -5.15 -2.84
C ILE A 64 2.62 -6.04 -4.02
N ASP A 65 2.90 -7.32 -3.79
CA ASP A 65 3.30 -8.29 -4.83
C ASP A 65 2.22 -8.43 -5.92
N SER A 66 0.95 -8.27 -5.55
CA SER A 66 -0.17 -8.27 -6.50
C SER A 66 -0.48 -6.90 -7.13
N ASN A 67 0.33 -5.87 -6.84
CA ASN A 67 0.16 -4.48 -7.28
C ASN A 67 -1.26 -3.92 -7.00
N ARG A 68 -1.87 -4.38 -5.89
CA ARG A 68 -3.18 -3.94 -5.39
C ARG A 68 -3.07 -2.91 -4.27
N TYR A 69 -1.86 -2.68 -3.78
CA TYR A 69 -1.58 -1.72 -2.72
C TYR A 69 -0.40 -0.84 -3.12
N ILE A 70 -0.56 0.47 -2.92
CA ILE A 70 0.48 1.46 -3.14
C ILE A 70 1.03 1.87 -1.77
N PRO A 71 2.31 1.55 -1.45
CA PRO A 71 2.92 1.93 -0.19
C PRO A 71 2.99 3.45 -0.03
N ASN A 72 2.80 3.94 1.20
CA ASN A 72 3.05 5.34 1.56
C ASN A 72 4.56 5.60 1.74
N GLU A 73 4.95 6.86 1.93
CA GLU A 73 6.35 7.27 2.05
C GLU A 73 7.14 6.53 3.14
N GLY A 74 6.56 6.35 4.34
CA GLY A 74 7.21 5.60 5.42
C GLY A 74 7.40 4.11 5.07
N GLN A 75 6.44 3.51 4.38
CA GLN A 75 6.54 2.14 3.91
C GLN A 75 7.54 2.00 2.76
N LEU A 76 7.61 2.96 1.84
CA LEU A 76 8.63 3.01 0.78
C LEU A 76 10.03 3.04 1.39
N GLN A 77 10.24 3.87 2.43
CA GLN A 77 11.52 3.93 3.14
C GLN A 77 11.85 2.61 3.85
N SER A 78 10.87 1.97 4.48
CA SER A 78 11.05 0.67 5.14
C SER A 78 11.44 -0.43 4.13
N ILE A 79 10.78 -0.48 2.97
CA ILE A 79 11.11 -1.41 1.89
C ILE A 79 12.53 -1.16 1.38
N TYR A 80 12.90 0.10 1.18
CA TYR A 80 14.26 0.47 0.79
C TYR A 80 15.29 0.01 1.82
N ASN A 81 15.06 0.24 3.10
CA ASN A 81 16.01 -0.15 4.15
C ASN A 81 16.20 -1.68 4.26
N VAL A 82 15.13 -2.47 4.08
CA VAL A 82 15.19 -3.93 4.21
C VAL A 82 15.71 -4.60 2.92
N PHE A 83 15.21 -4.18 1.76
CA PHE A 83 15.48 -4.85 0.48
C PHE A 83 16.51 -4.14 -0.40
N ASN A 84 16.89 -2.91 -0.05
CA ASN A 84 17.73 -2.02 -0.86
C ASN A 84 17.13 -1.77 -2.25
N ILE A 85 15.79 -1.65 -2.31
CA ILE A 85 15.03 -1.44 -3.54
C ILE A 85 14.13 -0.22 -3.36
N GLN A 86 14.32 0.76 -4.24
CA GLN A 86 13.47 1.95 -4.29
C GLN A 86 12.32 1.70 -5.26
N LEU A 87 11.10 1.56 -4.73
CA LEU A 87 9.90 1.41 -5.58
C LEU A 87 9.60 2.70 -6.35
N LYS A 88 9.25 2.55 -7.62
CA LYS A 88 8.79 3.64 -8.48
C LYS A 88 7.28 3.53 -8.66
N ILE A 89 6.55 4.63 -8.47
CA ILE A 89 5.09 4.69 -8.64
C ILE A 89 4.78 5.45 -9.93
N ASN A 90 4.06 4.81 -10.84
CA ASN A 90 3.64 5.38 -12.11
C ASN A 90 2.16 5.77 -12.03
N LYS A 91 1.82 6.94 -12.58
CA LYS A 91 0.43 7.35 -12.78
C LYS A 91 -0.13 6.64 -14.01
N LEU A 92 -1.30 6.05 -13.89
CA LEU A 92 -2.03 5.52 -15.04
C LEU A 92 -2.81 6.70 -15.67
N LEU A 93 -2.48 7.01 -16.92
CA LEU A 93 -3.13 8.03 -17.74
C LEU A 93 -4.40 7.48 -18.39
#